data_AF-A0A5C9D0I2-F1
#
_entry.id   AF-A0A5C9D0I2-F1
#
_cell.length_a   1.000
_cell.length_b   1.000
_cell.length_c   1.000
_cell.angle_alpha   90.00
_cell.angle_beta   90.00
_cell.angle_gamma   90.00
#
_symmetry.space_group_name_H-M   'P 1'
#
loop_
_entity.id
_entity.type
_entity.pdbx_description
1 polymer ?
#
loop_
_entity_poly.entity_id
_entity_poly.type
_entity_poly.pdbx_seq_one_letter_code
_entity_poly.pdbx_strand_id
1 'polypeptide(L)'
;MHGHPVPVTGAGRTDAGVHALGQAAGFFTDLRSIPAEKFVLALNKLLPGDLRILGAEDAEADFHARFDASLRRYRYFTAFGTARPASDRRFEWHRVHRPSLKVLNAMAAVILGEHDFSAFASAKDVSRSRSRFVHESSFWAEGERVVYQVAANAFLWRMVRSLVGTMYLIENEIKIQGLGVGEARNRMRCILESRDRKLARTRYRGRNP
;
A
#
# COMPACT_ATOMS: atom_id res chain seq x y z
N MET A 1 15.11 17.31 -20.99
CA MET A 1 14.82 17.31 -22.44
C MET A 1 14.05 18.57 -22.86
N HIS A 2 13.04 19.02 -22.11
CA HIS A 2 12.27 20.24 -22.41
C HIS A 2 13.01 21.58 -22.24
N GLY A 3 14.15 21.61 -21.55
CA GLY A 3 14.89 22.85 -21.29
C GLY A 3 14.26 23.76 -20.22
N HIS A 4 13.10 23.39 -19.67
CA HIS A 4 12.43 24.06 -18.56
C HIS A 4 11.79 23.04 -17.60
N PRO A 5 11.38 23.45 -16.39
CA PRO A 5 10.63 22.58 -15.47
C PRO A 5 9.29 22.14 -16.06
N VAL A 6 8.95 20.86 -15.87
CA VAL A 6 7.66 20.27 -16.27
C VAL A 6 6.99 19.70 -15.02
N PRO A 7 5.84 20.24 -14.59
CA PRO A 7 5.08 19.68 -13.47
C PRO A 7 4.55 18.28 -13.81
N VAL A 8 4.68 17.36 -12.86
CA VAL A 8 4.22 15.97 -12.99
C VAL A 8 3.23 15.65 -11.88
N THR A 9 2.10 15.06 -12.23
CA THR A 9 1.05 14.67 -11.29
C THR A 9 0.93 13.15 -11.24
N GLY A 10 1.24 12.55 -10.08
CA GLY A 10 1.10 11.12 -9.85
C GLY A 10 -0.30 10.68 -9.41
N ALA A 11 -0.66 9.43 -9.70
CA ALA A 11 -1.95 8.83 -9.33
C ALA A 11 -2.14 8.63 -7.82
N GLY A 12 -1.03 8.43 -7.10
CA GLY A 12 -1.00 8.33 -5.64
C GLY A 12 0.36 8.70 -5.06
N ARG A 13 0.39 9.09 -3.79
CA ARG A 13 1.64 9.32 -3.06
C ARG A 13 2.11 8.02 -2.41
N THR A 14 3.39 7.72 -2.52
CA THR A 14 4.06 6.68 -1.72
C THR A 14 4.86 7.33 -0.59
N ASP A 15 4.88 6.70 0.59
CA ASP A 15 5.74 7.14 1.69
C ASP A 15 7.21 6.72 1.42
N ALA A 16 8.17 7.39 2.06
CA ALA A 16 9.58 7.03 1.96
C ALA A 16 9.81 5.53 2.25
N GLY A 17 10.54 4.86 1.37
CA GLY A 17 10.83 3.42 1.43
C GLY A 17 9.73 2.51 0.86
N VAL A 18 8.63 3.05 0.33
CA VAL A 18 7.59 2.29 -0.36
C VAL A 18 7.86 2.27 -1.86
N HIS A 19 7.86 1.06 -2.44
CA HIS A 19 8.05 0.83 -3.87
C HIS A 19 6.74 0.95 -4.66
N ALA A 20 6.84 1.14 -5.97
CA ALA A 20 5.69 1.12 -6.87
C ALA A 20 6.01 0.30 -8.13
N LEU A 21 5.13 -0.63 -8.48
CA LEU A 21 5.23 -1.41 -9.71
C LEU A 21 4.38 -0.84 -10.85
N GLY A 22 3.40 0.01 -10.53
CA GLY A 22 2.43 0.54 -11.49
C GLY A 22 1.95 1.93 -11.08
N GLN A 23 2.87 2.81 -10.70
CA GLN A 23 2.53 4.22 -10.48
C GLN A 23 2.27 4.88 -11.85
N ALA A 24 1.08 5.44 -12.03
CA ALA A 24 0.77 6.30 -13.17
C ALA A 24 1.08 7.77 -12.83
N ALA A 25 1.52 8.53 -13.82
CA ALA A 25 1.71 9.97 -13.71
C ALA A 25 1.41 10.65 -15.04
N GLY A 26 0.88 11.87 -14.99
CA GLY A 26 0.59 12.70 -16.16
C GLY A 26 1.38 14.00 -16.12
N PHE A 27 1.70 14.52 -17.31
CA PHE A 27 2.31 15.83 -17.51
C PHE A 27 1.95 16.37 -18.89
N PHE A 28 2.01 17.69 -19.06
CA PHE A 28 1.84 18.34 -20.36
C PHE A 28 3.20 18.56 -21.02
N THR A 29 3.26 18.40 -22.34
CA THR A 29 4.48 18.56 -23.14
C THR A 29 4.22 19.47 -24.33
N ASP A 30 5.17 20.35 -24.62
CA ASP A 30 5.21 21.20 -25.81
C ASP A 30 6.02 20.59 -26.96
N LEU A 31 6.73 19.49 -26.70
CA LEU A 31 7.50 18.71 -27.68
C LEU A 31 6.60 17.88 -28.60
N ARG A 32 5.82 18.54 -29.46
CA ARG A 32 4.82 17.93 -30.36
C ARG A 32 5.36 16.90 -31.34
N SER A 33 6.66 16.95 -31.65
CA SER A 33 7.31 16.03 -32.59
C SER A 33 7.73 14.70 -31.98
N ILE A 34 7.58 14.53 -30.67
CA ILE A 34 7.94 13.30 -29.96
C ILE A 34 6.65 12.51 -29.67
N PRO A 35 6.44 11.35 -30.31
CA PRO A 35 5.34 10.45 -29.96
C PRO A 35 5.42 9.98 -28.51
N ALA A 36 4.27 9.75 -27.87
CA ALA A 36 4.18 9.37 -26.46
C ALA A 36 5.09 8.18 -26.10
N GLU A 37 5.12 7.13 -26.91
CA GLU A 37 5.91 5.92 -26.66
C GLU A 37 7.43 6.18 -26.67
N LYS A 38 7.88 7.24 -27.35
CA LYS A 38 9.31 7.62 -27.38
C LYS A 38 9.77 8.26 -26.07
N PHE A 39 8.84 8.78 -25.24
CA PHE A 39 9.18 9.27 -23.90
C PHE A 39 9.70 8.17 -22.99
N VAL A 40 9.31 6.91 -23.19
CA VAL A 40 9.83 5.77 -22.41
C VAL A 40 11.35 5.70 -22.53
N LEU A 41 11.87 5.67 -23.76
CA LEU A 41 13.31 5.62 -24.01
C LEU A 41 14.01 6.92 -23.59
N ALA A 42 13.42 8.08 -23.92
CA ALA A 42 14.03 9.37 -23.65
C ALA A 42 14.17 9.64 -22.14
N LEU A 43 13.13 9.38 -21.36
CA LEU A 43 13.14 9.60 -19.91
C LEU A 43 14.03 8.56 -19.22
N ASN A 44 13.97 7.28 -19.59
CA ASN A 44 14.81 6.24 -18.96
C ASN A 44 16.32 6.47 -19.14
N LYS A 45 16.75 7.21 -20.18
CA LYS A 45 18.14 7.64 -20.33
C LYS A 45 18.58 8.72 -19.32
N LEU A 46 17.63 9.49 -18.78
CA LEU A 46 17.88 10.61 -17.87
C LEU A 46 17.61 10.27 -16.41
N LEU A 47 16.79 9.24 -16.16
CA LEU A 47 16.36 8.85 -14.82
C LEU A 47 17.43 8.05 -14.04
N PRO A 48 17.49 8.19 -12.70
CA PRO A 48 18.37 7.39 -11.86
C PRO A 48 18.03 5.90 -11.94
N GLY A 49 18.96 5.02 -11.56
CA GLY A 49 18.87 3.56 -11.71
C GLY A 49 17.61 2.89 -11.12
N ASP A 50 16.99 3.52 -10.14
CA ASP A 50 15.88 3.02 -9.32
C ASP A 50 14.50 3.56 -9.73
N LEU A 51 14.42 4.36 -10.80
CA LEU A 51 13.16 4.85 -11.38
C LEU A 51 13.12 4.56 -12.88
N ARG A 52 12.09 3.84 -13.33
CA ARG A 52 11.91 3.47 -14.73
C ARG A 52 10.50 3.74 -15.21
N ILE A 53 10.39 4.32 -16.40
CA ILE A 53 9.14 4.43 -17.17
C ILE A 53 8.93 3.10 -17.89
N LEU A 54 7.76 2.50 -17.70
CA LEU A 54 7.42 1.20 -18.30
C LEU A 54 6.52 1.34 -19.54
N GLY A 55 5.81 2.45 -19.65
CA GLY A 55 4.93 2.78 -20.76
C GLY A 55 4.58 4.26 -20.75
N ALA A 56 4.16 4.78 -21.90
CA ALA A 56 3.69 6.14 -22.07
C ALA A 56 2.69 6.15 -23.24
N GLU A 57 1.59 6.86 -23.06
CA GLU A 57 0.52 7.01 -24.03
C GLU A 57 -0.02 8.45 -23.94
N ASP A 58 -0.61 8.92 -25.03
CA ASP A 58 -1.37 10.17 -25.01
C ASP A 58 -2.67 9.96 -24.22
N ALA A 59 -3.09 10.98 -23.48
CA ALA A 59 -4.34 10.99 -22.73
C ALA A 59 -5.17 12.21 -23.12
N GLU A 60 -6.47 12.13 -22.89
CA GLU A 60 -7.38 13.27 -23.07
C GLU A 60 -6.93 14.47 -22.22
N ALA A 61 -7.20 15.69 -22.71
CA ALA A 61 -6.68 16.91 -22.10
C ALA A 61 -7.22 17.16 -20.67
N ASP A 62 -8.37 16.57 -20.33
CA ASP A 62 -9.00 16.64 -19.01
C ASP A 62 -8.62 15.49 -18.08
N PHE A 63 -7.83 14.52 -18.56
CA PHE A 63 -7.36 13.40 -17.74
C PHE A 63 -6.49 13.89 -16.57
N HIS A 64 -6.82 13.41 -15.38
CA HIS A 64 -6.10 13.65 -14.16
C HIS A 64 -5.75 12.34 -13.46
N ALA A 65 -4.48 11.92 -13.58
CA ALA A 65 -3.94 10.65 -13.04
C ALA A 65 -4.39 10.32 -11.60
N ARG A 66 -4.54 11.34 -10.74
CA ARG A 66 -5.06 11.16 -9.37
C ARG A 66 -6.57 11.03 -9.27
N PHE A 67 -7.36 11.83 -9.99
CA PHE A 67 -8.80 11.89 -9.75
C PHE A 67 -9.56 10.86 -10.56
N ASP A 68 -9.04 10.49 -11.73
CA ASP A 68 -9.67 9.48 -12.61
C ASP A 68 -9.27 8.05 -12.27
N ALA A 69 -8.24 7.86 -11.44
CA ALA A 69 -7.90 6.54 -10.95
C ALA A 69 -9.05 6.00 -10.08
N SER A 70 -9.67 4.92 -10.54
CA SER A 70 -10.82 4.26 -9.89
C SER A 70 -10.41 3.29 -8.78
N LEU A 71 -9.20 2.73 -8.87
CA LEU A 71 -8.70 1.71 -7.95
C LEU A 71 -7.19 1.87 -7.72
N ARG A 72 -6.76 1.68 -6.48
CA ARG A 72 -5.35 1.47 -6.14
C ARG A 72 -5.19 0.11 -5.51
N ARG A 73 -4.10 -0.58 -5.83
CA ARG A 73 -3.76 -1.88 -5.25
C ARG A 73 -2.38 -1.82 -4.59
N TYR A 74 -2.30 -2.27 -3.35
CA TYR A 74 -1.06 -2.40 -2.60
C TYR A 74 -0.78 -3.87 -2.31
N ARG A 75 0.50 -4.25 -2.34
CA ARG A 75 1.00 -5.52 -1.82
C ARG A 75 2.00 -5.26 -0.69
N TYR A 76 1.87 -6.03 0.39
CA TYR A 76 2.78 -6.01 1.53
C TYR A 76 3.39 -7.40 1.68
N PHE A 77 4.71 -7.48 1.56
CA PHE A 77 5.46 -8.73 1.59
C PHE A 77 6.07 -8.92 2.97
N THR A 78 5.80 -10.08 3.59
CA THR A 78 6.37 -10.45 4.89
C THR A 78 7.11 -11.78 4.77
N ALA A 79 8.38 -11.81 5.14
CA ALA A 79 9.20 -13.01 5.20
C ALA A 79 9.39 -13.51 6.63
N PHE A 80 9.68 -14.80 6.77
CA PHE A 80 9.80 -15.47 8.05
C PHE A 80 11.09 -16.25 8.20
N GLY A 81 11.61 -16.31 9.42
CA GLY A 81 12.78 -17.10 9.76
C GLY A 81 13.69 -16.41 10.77
N THR A 82 14.84 -17.03 11.04
CA THR A 82 15.91 -16.48 11.87
C THR A 82 16.98 -15.76 11.05
N ALA A 83 17.11 -16.11 9.76
CA ALA A 83 18.04 -15.49 8.82
C ALA A 83 17.28 -14.81 7.68
N ARG A 84 17.80 -13.67 7.23
CA ARG A 84 17.23 -12.85 6.17
C ARG A 84 18.27 -12.62 5.07
N PRO A 85 18.01 -12.94 3.80
CA PRO A 85 18.87 -12.53 2.71
C PRO A 85 19.02 -11.00 2.68
N ALA A 86 20.25 -10.50 2.56
CA ALA A 86 20.51 -9.05 2.59
C ALA A 86 19.86 -8.31 1.42
N SER A 87 19.70 -8.97 0.27
CA SER A 87 19.02 -8.46 -0.94
C SER A 87 17.59 -8.01 -0.67
N ASP A 88 16.88 -8.75 0.18
CA ASP A 88 15.45 -8.58 0.37
C ASP A 88 15.16 -7.55 1.46
N ARG A 89 16.21 -6.94 2.04
CA ARG A 89 16.14 -6.04 3.20
C ARG A 89 15.17 -4.87 3.01
N ARG A 90 15.10 -4.36 1.79
CA ARG A 90 14.32 -3.18 1.42
C ARG A 90 12.93 -3.49 0.88
N PHE A 91 12.62 -4.75 0.59
CA PHE A 91 11.40 -5.13 -0.14
C PHE A 91 10.36 -5.84 0.74
N GLU A 92 10.79 -6.35 1.90
CA GLU A 92 9.94 -7.19 2.75
C GLU A 92 10.01 -6.78 4.22
N TRP A 93 8.99 -7.14 5.00
CA TRP A 93 9.03 -7.08 6.46
C TRP A 93 9.43 -8.44 7.02
N HIS A 94 10.52 -8.49 7.81
CA HIS A 94 10.99 -9.75 8.37
C HIS A 94 10.41 -9.99 9.77
N ARG A 95 9.92 -11.21 10.02
CA ARG A 95 9.32 -11.64 11.28
C ARG A 95 9.88 -13.01 11.68
N VAL A 96 9.99 -13.27 12.98
CA VAL A 96 10.43 -14.59 13.45
C VAL A 96 9.30 -15.62 13.31
N HIS A 97 8.05 -15.20 13.53
CA HIS A 97 6.91 -16.09 13.59
C HIS A 97 5.98 -15.95 12.39
N ARG A 98 5.64 -17.09 11.76
CA ARG A 98 4.70 -17.18 10.65
C ARG A 98 3.24 -17.24 11.17
N PRO A 99 2.39 -16.26 10.81
CA PRO A 99 1.03 -16.16 11.31
C PRO A 99 0.11 -17.18 10.62
N SER A 100 -1.03 -17.46 11.25
CA SER A 100 -2.12 -18.23 10.64
C SER A 100 -2.83 -17.42 9.54
N LEU A 101 -2.72 -17.87 8.29
CA LEU A 101 -3.44 -17.25 7.16
C LEU A 101 -4.95 -17.27 7.34
N LYS A 102 -5.50 -18.30 8.01
CA LYS A 102 -6.93 -18.38 8.32
C LYS A 102 -7.37 -17.25 9.24
N VAL A 103 -6.57 -16.94 10.25
CA VAL A 103 -6.83 -15.84 11.19
C VAL A 103 -6.69 -14.50 10.48
N LEU A 104 -5.60 -14.29 9.73
CA LEU A 104 -5.37 -13.04 9.01
C LEU A 104 -6.48 -12.74 8.01
N ASN A 105 -6.89 -13.72 7.21
CA ASN A 105 -7.97 -13.55 6.24
C ASN A 105 -9.33 -13.31 6.91
N ALA A 106 -9.58 -13.88 8.10
CA ALA A 106 -10.81 -13.60 8.83
C ALA A 106 -10.90 -12.14 9.30
N MET A 107 -9.77 -11.49 9.60
CA MET A 107 -9.69 -10.06 9.88
C MET A 107 -9.71 -9.20 8.60
N ALA A 108 -9.04 -9.65 7.53
CA ALA A 108 -9.07 -8.99 6.23
C ALA A 108 -10.49 -8.87 5.66
N ALA A 109 -11.31 -9.91 5.83
CA ALA A 109 -12.71 -9.89 5.42
C ALA A 109 -13.55 -8.81 6.15
N VAL A 110 -13.17 -8.38 7.35
CA VAL A 110 -13.89 -7.36 8.13
C VAL A 110 -13.88 -6.01 7.44
N ILE A 111 -12.83 -5.70 6.68
CA ILE A 111 -12.63 -4.37 6.10
C ILE A 111 -13.20 -4.22 4.68
N LEU A 112 -13.78 -5.28 4.12
CA LEU A 112 -14.39 -5.24 2.77
C LEU A 112 -15.64 -4.35 2.77
N GLY A 113 -15.85 -3.65 1.66
CA GLY A 113 -16.95 -2.69 1.51
C GLY A 113 -16.58 -1.30 1.99
N GLU A 114 -17.59 -0.49 2.31
CA GLU A 114 -17.42 0.90 2.74
C GLU A 114 -17.32 1.04 4.25
N HIS A 115 -16.22 1.62 4.74
CA HIS A 115 -16.01 1.86 6.17
C HIS A 115 -15.29 3.18 6.44
N ASP A 116 -15.48 3.72 7.64
CA ASP A 116 -14.64 4.78 8.19
C ASP A 116 -13.30 4.19 8.68
N PHE A 117 -12.20 4.55 8.03
CA PHE A 117 -10.86 4.06 8.36
C PHE A 117 -10.07 4.99 9.30
N SER A 118 -10.74 5.86 10.06
CA SER A 118 -10.10 6.80 10.99
C SER A 118 -9.13 6.13 11.96
N ALA A 119 -9.48 4.94 12.47
CA ALA A 119 -8.61 4.17 13.36
C ALA A 119 -7.26 3.82 12.70
N PHE A 120 -7.22 3.68 11.37
CA PHE A 120 -6.02 3.25 10.64
C PHE A 120 -5.24 4.42 10.00
N ALA A 121 -5.77 5.64 10.07
CA ALA A 121 -5.17 6.80 9.43
C ALA A 121 -4.10 7.48 10.30
N SER A 122 -3.16 8.17 9.65
CA SER A 122 -2.20 9.05 10.32
C SER A 122 -2.91 10.26 10.97
N ALA A 123 -2.35 10.76 12.07
CA ALA A 123 -2.82 11.99 12.72
C ALA A 123 -2.77 13.22 11.82
N LYS A 124 -1.78 13.26 10.92
CA LYS A 124 -1.59 14.36 9.97
C LYS A 124 -2.12 14.04 8.57
N ASP A 125 -3.05 13.09 8.48
CA ASP A 125 -3.82 12.87 7.25
C ASP A 125 -4.83 14.01 7.09
N VAL A 126 -4.79 14.67 5.92
CA VAL A 126 -5.58 15.85 5.57
C VAL A 126 -6.81 15.52 4.69
N SER A 127 -7.13 14.24 4.51
CA SER A 127 -8.30 13.82 3.73
C SER A 127 -9.59 14.35 4.36
N ARG A 128 -10.45 14.96 3.54
CA ARG A 128 -11.76 15.47 3.95
C ARG A 128 -12.69 14.36 4.45
N SER A 129 -12.72 13.24 3.72
CA SER A 129 -13.47 12.03 4.10
C SER A 129 -12.54 10.94 4.59
N ARG A 130 -12.98 10.21 5.62
CA ARG A 130 -12.33 9.01 6.18
C ARG A 130 -12.95 7.71 5.68
N SER A 131 -14.06 7.80 4.93
CA SER A 131 -14.69 6.63 4.31
C SER A 131 -13.86 6.14 3.13
N ARG A 132 -13.62 4.84 3.03
CA ARG A 132 -13.02 4.18 1.86
C ARG A 132 -13.81 2.94 1.51
N PHE A 133 -13.89 2.65 0.22
CA PHE A 133 -14.47 1.42 -0.29
C PHE A 133 -13.34 0.44 -0.63
N VAL A 134 -13.27 -0.67 0.10
CA VAL A 134 -12.28 -1.73 -0.14
C VAL A 134 -12.93 -2.85 -0.96
N HIS A 135 -12.37 -3.08 -2.15
CA HIS A 135 -12.83 -4.12 -3.08
C HIS A 135 -12.16 -5.47 -2.81
N GLU A 136 -10.88 -5.46 -2.42
CA GLU A 136 -10.09 -6.66 -2.17
C GLU A 136 -9.32 -6.50 -0.85
N SER A 137 -9.28 -7.56 -0.04
CA SER A 137 -8.41 -7.66 1.13
C SER A 137 -8.15 -9.13 1.44
N SER A 138 -6.92 -9.60 1.23
CA SER A 138 -6.57 -11.01 1.44
C SER A 138 -5.09 -11.23 1.69
N PHE A 139 -4.80 -12.35 2.35
CA PHE A 139 -3.45 -12.87 2.59
C PHE A 139 -3.28 -14.23 1.94
N TRP A 140 -2.14 -14.47 1.31
CA TRP A 140 -1.75 -15.80 0.83
C TRP A 140 -0.26 -16.08 1.08
N ALA A 141 0.11 -17.36 1.00
CA ALA A 141 1.50 -17.77 0.95
C ALA A 141 2.02 -17.71 -0.49
N GLU A 142 3.20 -17.15 -0.68
CA GLU A 142 3.91 -17.19 -1.95
C GLU A 142 5.32 -17.71 -1.65
N GLY A 143 5.55 -19.01 -1.82
CA GLY A 143 6.74 -19.66 -1.26
C GLY A 143 6.84 -19.44 0.26
N GLU A 144 8.00 -18.95 0.71
CA GLU A 144 8.27 -18.72 2.14
C GLU A 144 7.74 -17.39 2.69
N ARG A 145 7.19 -16.52 1.83
CA ARG A 145 6.59 -15.25 2.26
C ARG A 145 5.08 -15.34 2.40
N VAL A 146 4.55 -14.43 3.20
CA VAL A 146 3.12 -14.09 3.25
C VAL A 146 2.94 -12.76 2.57
N VAL A 147 2.01 -12.71 1.62
CA VAL A 147 1.65 -11.50 0.88
C VAL A 147 0.27 -11.06 1.32
N TYR A 148 0.16 -9.79 1.73
CA TYR A 148 -1.12 -9.12 1.88
C TYR A 148 -1.39 -8.30 0.63
N GLN A 149 -2.61 -8.38 0.09
CA GLN A 149 -3.07 -7.46 -0.94
C GLN A 149 -4.35 -6.75 -0.48
N VAL A 150 -4.40 -5.47 -0.78
CA VAL A 150 -5.59 -4.65 -0.60
C VAL A 150 -5.81 -3.76 -1.81
N ALA A 151 -7.05 -3.72 -2.29
CA ALA A 151 -7.46 -2.83 -3.38
C ALA A 151 -8.66 -2.00 -2.94
N ALA A 152 -8.59 -0.68 -3.13
CA ALA A 152 -9.61 0.26 -2.69
C ALA A 152 -9.69 1.47 -3.64
N ASN A 153 -10.81 2.20 -3.58
CA ASN A 153 -10.98 3.44 -4.35
C ASN A 153 -9.88 4.48 -4.02
N ALA A 154 -9.52 4.59 -2.74
CA ALA A 154 -8.40 5.37 -2.25
C ALA A 154 -7.91 4.82 -0.90
N PHE A 155 -6.79 5.34 -0.40
CA PHE A 155 -6.27 4.99 0.92
C PHE A 155 -5.98 6.26 1.72
N LEU A 156 -6.18 6.18 3.04
CA LEU A 156 -5.71 7.18 3.98
C LEU A 156 -4.19 7.04 4.18
N TRP A 157 -3.52 8.14 4.51
CA TRP A 157 -2.10 8.15 4.83
C TRP A 157 -1.80 7.17 5.96
N ARG A 158 -0.86 6.25 5.69
CA ARG A 158 -0.42 5.13 6.55
C ARG A 158 -1.44 4.00 6.74
N MET A 159 -2.64 4.07 6.17
CA MET A 159 -3.72 3.10 6.34
C MET A 159 -3.28 1.65 6.14
N VAL A 160 -2.67 1.33 4.99
CA VAL A 160 -2.28 -0.05 4.66
C VAL A 160 -1.29 -0.61 5.69
N ARG A 161 -0.30 0.18 6.12
CA ARG A 161 0.68 -0.24 7.13
C ARG A 161 0.02 -0.41 8.50
N SER A 162 -0.94 0.45 8.85
CA SER A 162 -1.71 0.35 10.07
C SER A 162 -2.56 -0.91 10.13
N LEU A 163 -3.21 -1.26 9.03
CA LEU A 163 -3.99 -2.49 8.88
C LEU A 163 -3.11 -3.72 9.08
N VAL A 164 -2.02 -3.84 8.30
CA VAL A 164 -1.09 -4.98 8.40
C VAL A 164 -0.52 -5.12 9.81
N GLY A 165 -0.03 -4.03 10.40
CA GLY A 165 0.53 -4.05 11.75
C GLY A 165 -0.47 -4.50 12.81
N THR A 166 -1.73 -4.06 12.68
CA THR A 166 -2.81 -4.40 13.61
C THR A 166 -3.21 -5.87 13.48
N MET A 167 -3.40 -6.36 12.25
CA MET A 167 -3.77 -7.77 12.00
C MET A 167 -2.69 -8.72 12.50
N TYR A 168 -1.40 -8.42 12.28
CA TYR A 168 -0.30 -9.23 12.83
C TYR A 168 -0.20 -9.17 14.35
N LEU A 169 -0.57 -8.04 14.97
CA LEU A 169 -0.58 -7.92 16.43
C LEU A 169 -1.68 -8.80 17.03
N ILE A 170 -2.91 -8.67 16.52
CA ILE A 170 -4.06 -9.45 16.99
C ILE A 170 -3.79 -10.94 16.79
N GLU A 171 -3.27 -11.34 15.62
CA GLU A 171 -2.95 -12.74 15.33
C GLU A 171 -1.98 -13.33 16.37
N ASN A 172 -0.94 -12.58 16.73
CA ASN A 172 0.01 -13.01 17.75
C ASN A 172 -0.61 -13.07 19.15
N GLU A 173 -1.45 -12.09 19.50
CA GLU A 173 -2.13 -12.05 20.81
C GLU A 173 -3.11 -13.20 20.99
N ILE A 174 -3.96 -13.48 19.99
CA ILE A 174 -4.92 -14.59 20.09
C ILE A 174 -4.20 -15.93 20.14
N LYS A 175 -3.06 -16.06 19.44
CA LYS A 175 -2.26 -17.28 19.47
C LYS A 175 -1.71 -17.55 20.87
N ILE A 176 -1.13 -16.52 21.51
CA ILE A 176 -0.61 -16.61 22.88
C ILE A 176 -1.74 -16.94 23.87
N GLN A 177 -2.92 -16.37 23.67
CA GLN A 177 -4.08 -16.55 24.54
C GLN A 177 -4.87 -17.84 24.26
N GLY A 178 -4.52 -18.60 23.22
CA GLY A 178 -5.28 -19.79 22.81
C GLY A 178 -6.69 -19.48 22.29
N LEU A 179 -6.93 -18.27 21.78
CA LEU A 179 -8.25 -17.83 21.31
C LEU A 179 -8.48 -18.16 19.83
N GLY A 180 -9.75 -18.31 19.47
CA GLY A 180 -10.16 -18.72 18.12
C GLY A 180 -10.21 -17.58 17.09
N VAL A 181 -10.41 -17.97 15.83
CA VAL A 181 -10.57 -17.06 14.69
C VAL A 181 -11.70 -16.04 14.87
N GLY A 182 -12.79 -16.42 15.54
CA GLY A 182 -13.93 -15.53 15.81
C GLY A 182 -13.54 -14.33 16.66
N GLU A 183 -12.68 -14.53 17.67
CA GLU A 183 -12.18 -13.44 18.52
C GLU A 183 -11.31 -12.46 17.73
N ALA A 184 -10.46 -12.96 16.84
CA ALA A 184 -9.64 -12.12 15.97
C ALA A 184 -10.50 -11.18 15.11
N ARG A 185 -11.57 -11.75 14.51
CA ARG A 185 -12.54 -11.02 13.70
C ARG A 185 -13.24 -9.93 14.54
N ASN A 186 -13.68 -10.28 15.75
CA ASN A 186 -14.36 -9.35 16.64
C ASN A 186 -13.44 -8.18 17.04
N ARG A 187 -12.19 -8.45 17.44
CA ARG A 187 -11.22 -7.40 17.76
C ARG A 187 -10.96 -6.46 16.60
N MET A 188 -10.78 -7.01 15.39
CA MET A 188 -10.58 -6.20 14.19
C MET A 188 -11.78 -5.29 13.93
N ARG A 189 -13.01 -5.83 14.07
CA ARG A 189 -14.25 -5.06 13.92
C ARG A 189 -14.37 -3.95 14.95
N CYS A 190 -14.13 -4.25 16.22
CA CYS A 190 -14.16 -3.25 17.29
C CYS A 190 -13.18 -2.11 17.04
N ILE A 191 -11.95 -2.40 16.57
CA ILE A 191 -10.97 -1.36 16.24
C ILE A 191 -11.46 -0.50 15.07
N LEU A 192 -11.95 -1.12 13.99
CA LEU A 192 -12.50 -0.38 12.85
C LEU A 192 -13.65 0.54 13.26
N GLU A 193 -14.62 0.02 14.00
CA GLU A 193 -15.83 0.75 14.44
C GLU A 193 -15.53 1.82 15.50
N SER A 194 -14.51 1.62 16.34
CA SER A 194 -14.11 2.59 17.38
C SER A 194 -13.68 3.94 16.81
N ARG A 195 -13.16 3.95 15.58
CA ARG A 195 -12.50 5.11 14.95
C ARG A 195 -11.33 5.69 15.76
N ASP A 196 -10.88 5.01 16.82
CA ASP A 196 -9.79 5.45 17.69
C ASP A 196 -8.46 4.84 17.23
N ARG A 197 -7.59 5.71 16.71
CA ARG A 197 -6.25 5.33 16.27
C ARG A 197 -5.40 4.71 17.37
N LYS A 198 -5.65 5.00 18.65
CA LYS A 198 -4.88 4.43 19.76
C LYS A 198 -5.02 2.91 19.84
N LEU A 199 -6.12 2.36 19.33
CA LEU A 199 -6.39 0.92 19.31
C LEU A 199 -5.69 0.22 18.12
N ALA A 200 -5.50 0.91 17.00
CA ALA A 200 -4.72 0.41 15.87
C ALA A 200 -3.21 0.58 16.13
N ARG A 201 -2.59 -0.42 16.74
CA ARG A 201 -1.16 -0.37 17.07
C ARG A 201 -0.30 -0.83 15.88
N THR A 202 0.68 0.00 15.49
CA THR A 202 1.76 -0.42 14.60
C THR A 202 3.07 -0.56 15.38
N ARG A 203 3.54 -1.79 15.60
CA ARG A 203 4.95 -2.03 16.00
C ARG A 203 5.86 -2.17 14.77
N TYR A 204 5.60 -1.43 13.68
CA TYR A 204 6.59 -1.31 12.62
C TYR A 204 7.61 -0.25 13.02
N ARG A 205 8.65 -0.68 13.76
CA ARG A 205 9.90 0.08 13.89
C ARG A 205 10.73 -0.16 12.63
N GLY A 206 10.27 0.36 11.49
CA GLY A 206 11.16 0.59 10.38
C GLY A 206 12.15 1.66 10.82
N ARG A 207 13.29 1.27 11.39
CA ARG A 207 14.49 2.10 11.28
C ARG A 207 14.76 2.17 9.78
N ASN A 208 14.45 3.32 9.18
CA ASN A 208 15.04 3.67 7.89
C ASN A 208 16.57 3.64 8.07
N PRO A 209 17.34 3.11 7.10
CA PRO A 209 18.69 3.62 6.90
C PRO A 209 18.64 5.12 6.62
#